data_AF-A0A7C5J720-F1
#
_entry.id   AF-A0A7C5J720-F1
#
_cell.length_a   1.000
_cell.length_b   1.000
_cell.length_c   1.000
_cell.angle_alpha   90.00
_cell.angle_beta   90.00
_cell.angle_gamma   90.00
#
_symmetry.space_group_name_H-M   'P 1'
#
loop_
_entity.id
_entity.type
_entity.pdbx_description
1 polymer ?
#
loop_
_entity_poly.entity_id
_entity_poly.type
_entity_poly.pdbx_seq_one_letter_code
_entity_poly.pdbx_strand_id
1 'polypeptide(L)'
;MRDRRGTTLAAGLFALCLSIDAHAESGPTPAQREMSRHMRTYFRGELDAASMALGLAAGSGWAGGMLLSRATDASRAAAVPILTASAVELAIGIGLFLRTPDQVAALDTLIAKDPQRFVEEEGERMGGVIDRFGLLTIAETTVLSSGAITTTVGAVVDEDRAIGAGLGLIAVGTIALGFDALADARAGRYLEAIRRFESLKVAPIITPTGPAPSYGLMVGGAF
;
A
#
# COMPACT_ATOMS: atom_id res chain seq x y z
N MET A 1 -60.11 -66.28 -11.95
CA MET A 1 -59.17 -65.85 -13.01
C MET A 1 -59.60 -64.46 -13.44
N ARG A 2 -59.19 -63.38 -12.75
CA ARG A 2 -57.91 -62.63 -12.85
C ARG A 2 -57.75 -61.92 -14.19
N ASP A 3 -58.30 -60.72 -14.28
CA ASP A 3 -57.73 -59.64 -15.11
C ASP A 3 -58.10 -58.27 -14.50
N ARG A 4 -57.08 -57.50 -14.11
CA ARG A 4 -57.16 -56.06 -13.86
C ARG A 4 -55.78 -55.47 -14.11
N ARG A 5 -55.62 -54.95 -15.32
CA ARG A 5 -54.59 -53.98 -15.71
C ARG A 5 -54.80 -52.69 -14.91
N GLY A 6 -53.71 -52.01 -14.56
CA GLY A 6 -53.78 -50.59 -14.20
C GLY A 6 -52.62 -50.10 -13.36
N THR A 7 -51.83 -49.22 -13.98
CA THR A 7 -51.21 -48.04 -13.36
C THR A 7 -50.10 -48.25 -12.33
N THR A 8 -48.86 -48.00 -12.74
CA THR A 8 -47.85 -47.23 -11.97
C THR A 8 -46.63 -46.94 -12.85
N LEU A 9 -46.83 -46.03 -13.81
CA LEU A 9 -45.78 -45.38 -14.61
C LEU A 9 -45.85 -43.89 -14.25
N ALA A 10 -45.26 -43.47 -13.10
CA ALA A 10 -45.07 -42.06 -12.74
C ALA A 10 -44.33 -41.90 -11.37
N ALA A 11 -43.15 -42.50 -11.18
CA ALA A 11 -42.43 -42.37 -9.91
C ALA A 11 -40.90 -42.21 -10.05
N GLY A 12 -40.42 -41.60 -11.13
CA GLY A 12 -38.97 -41.53 -11.41
C GLY A 12 -38.45 -40.22 -11.98
N LEU A 13 -39.13 -39.09 -11.74
CA LEU A 13 -38.71 -37.78 -12.25
C LEU A 13 -38.81 -36.66 -11.20
N PHE A 14 -38.62 -37.00 -9.92
CA PHE A 14 -38.70 -36.07 -8.79
C PHE A 14 -37.52 -36.21 -7.83
N ALA A 15 -36.32 -36.48 -8.37
CA ALA A 15 -35.08 -36.60 -7.59
C ALA A 15 -33.92 -35.84 -8.26
N LEU A 16 -34.18 -34.64 -8.79
CA LEU A 16 -33.17 -33.82 -9.47
C LEU A 16 -33.24 -32.32 -9.15
N CYS A 17 -33.74 -31.93 -7.96
CA CYS A 17 -33.92 -30.50 -7.61
C CYS A 17 -33.47 -30.08 -6.20
N LEU A 18 -32.66 -30.88 -5.49
CA LEU A 18 -32.18 -30.50 -4.13
C LEU A 18 -30.66 -30.53 -3.96
N SER A 19 -29.93 -30.16 -5.02
CA SER A 19 -28.59 -29.61 -4.89
C SER A 19 -28.67 -28.10 -5.12
N ILE A 20 -29.49 -27.41 -4.34
CA ILE A 20 -29.27 -25.98 -4.12
C ILE A 20 -28.03 -25.94 -3.25
N ASP A 21 -26.87 -25.84 -3.91
CA ASP A 21 -25.67 -25.35 -3.27
C ASP A 21 -26.04 -24.01 -2.63
N ALA A 22 -26.24 -24.06 -1.31
CA ALA A 22 -26.35 -22.90 -0.46
C ALA A 22 -24.98 -22.22 -0.40
N HIS A 23 -24.46 -21.76 -1.53
CA HIS A 23 -23.57 -20.62 -1.58
C HIS A 23 -24.46 -19.41 -1.31
N ALA A 24 -24.91 -19.28 -0.06
CA ALA A 24 -25.31 -17.97 0.41
C ALA A 24 -24.09 -17.08 0.12
N GLU A 25 -24.23 -16.11 -0.80
CA GLU A 25 -23.29 -15.00 -0.92
C GLU A 25 -23.36 -14.24 0.41
N SER A 26 -22.69 -14.77 1.43
CA SER A 26 -22.42 -14.06 2.66
C SER A 26 -21.53 -12.92 2.23
N GLY A 27 -22.10 -11.71 2.20
CA GLY A 27 -21.35 -10.50 1.88
C GLY A 27 -20.07 -10.37 2.71
N PRO A 28 -19.18 -9.43 2.35
CA PRO A 28 -17.83 -9.39 2.90
C PRO A 28 -17.84 -9.41 4.43
N THR A 29 -17.04 -10.29 5.02
CA THR A 29 -16.89 -10.43 6.47
C THR A 29 -16.45 -9.10 7.11
N PRO A 30 -16.69 -8.89 8.42
CA PRO A 30 -16.20 -7.70 9.11
C PRO A 30 -14.70 -7.45 8.91
N ALA A 31 -13.88 -8.51 8.95
CA ALA A 31 -12.43 -8.44 8.72
C ALA A 31 -12.10 -7.99 7.29
N GLN A 32 -12.80 -8.50 6.27
CA GLN A 32 -12.60 -8.05 4.88
C GLN A 32 -12.96 -6.57 4.70
N ARG A 33 -14.06 -6.10 5.32
CA ARG A 33 -14.44 -4.68 5.25
C ARG A 33 -13.42 -3.76 5.92
N GLU A 34 -12.86 -4.20 7.05
CA GLU A 34 -11.79 -3.48 7.74
C GLU A 34 -10.50 -3.45 6.88
N MET A 35 -10.12 -4.57 6.29
CA MET A 35 -8.97 -4.65 5.39
C MET A 35 -9.13 -3.73 4.16
N SER A 36 -10.29 -3.77 3.49
CA SER A 36 -10.60 -2.84 2.38
C SER A 36 -10.50 -1.38 2.81
N ARG A 37 -10.92 -1.04 4.05
CA ARG A 37 -10.77 0.33 4.57
C ARG A 37 -9.29 0.72 4.69
N HIS A 38 -8.47 -0.12 5.32
CA HIS A 38 -7.03 0.14 5.46
C HIS A 38 -6.34 0.27 4.10
N MET A 39 -6.66 -0.62 3.15
CA MET A 39 -6.19 -0.57 1.77
C MET A 39 -6.56 0.76 1.10
N ARG A 40 -7.83 1.17 1.17
CA ARG A 40 -8.28 2.44 0.56
C ARG A 40 -7.63 3.66 1.21
N THR A 41 -7.43 3.66 2.52
CA THR A 41 -6.72 4.73 3.23
C THR A 41 -5.27 4.82 2.78
N TYR A 42 -4.57 3.68 2.61
CA TYR A 42 -3.21 3.65 2.10
C TYR A 42 -3.12 4.26 0.68
N PHE A 43 -3.94 3.78 -0.26
CA PHE A 43 -3.91 4.22 -1.66
C PHE A 43 -4.43 5.65 -1.85
N ARG A 44 -5.35 6.13 -0.99
CA ARG A 44 -5.68 7.56 -0.95
C ARG A 44 -4.46 8.38 -0.57
N GLY A 45 -3.68 7.92 0.42
CA GLY A 45 -2.41 8.54 0.76
C GLY A 45 -1.37 8.49 -0.38
N GLU A 46 -1.38 7.47 -1.23
CA GLU A 46 -0.56 7.46 -2.46
C GLU A 46 -1.01 8.53 -3.47
N LEU A 47 -2.31 8.74 -3.65
CA LEU A 47 -2.84 9.80 -4.52
C LEU A 47 -2.60 11.21 -3.96
N ASP A 48 -2.67 11.36 -2.64
CA ASP A 48 -2.30 12.62 -1.98
C ASP A 48 -0.80 12.89 -2.20
N ALA A 49 0.06 11.87 -2.04
CA ALA A 49 1.48 11.98 -2.33
C ALA A 49 1.76 12.27 -3.82
N ALA A 50 1.00 11.67 -4.74
CA ALA A 50 1.07 11.97 -6.16
C ALA A 50 0.74 13.44 -6.46
N SER A 51 -0.32 13.96 -5.84
CA SER A 51 -0.72 15.36 -5.98
C SER A 51 0.34 16.31 -5.43
N MET A 52 0.94 15.97 -4.29
CA MET A 52 2.05 16.71 -3.71
C MET A 52 3.28 16.68 -4.62
N ALA A 53 3.64 15.53 -5.19
CA ALA A 53 4.76 15.39 -6.13
C ALA A 53 4.54 16.23 -7.40
N LEU A 54 3.33 16.24 -7.96
CA LEU A 54 2.99 17.11 -9.09
C LEU A 54 3.08 18.60 -8.73
N GLY A 55 2.61 18.98 -7.55
CA GLY A 55 2.70 20.35 -7.06
C GLY A 55 4.15 20.80 -6.83
N LEU A 56 4.96 19.93 -6.22
CA LEU A 56 6.39 20.13 -6.06
C LEU A 56 7.08 20.25 -7.41
N ALA A 57 6.82 19.33 -8.35
CA ALA A 57 7.39 19.36 -9.69
C ALA A 57 7.10 20.70 -10.40
N ALA A 58 5.88 21.22 -10.30
CA ALA A 58 5.53 22.52 -10.86
C ALA A 58 6.30 23.66 -10.17
N GLY A 59 6.36 23.64 -8.83
CA GLY A 59 7.07 24.66 -8.04
C GLY A 59 8.59 24.64 -8.26
N SER A 60 9.21 23.47 -8.21
CA SER A 60 10.63 23.25 -8.45
C SER A 60 10.99 23.54 -9.91
N GLY A 61 10.13 23.16 -10.87
CA GLY A 61 10.27 23.49 -12.28
C GLY A 61 10.28 25.00 -12.53
N TRP A 62 9.33 25.71 -11.92
CA TRP A 62 9.27 27.18 -11.98
C TRP A 62 10.49 27.83 -11.32
N ALA A 63 10.85 27.41 -10.11
CA ALA A 63 12.00 27.94 -9.38
C ALA A 63 13.32 27.69 -10.13
N GLY A 64 13.51 26.48 -10.67
CA GLY A 64 14.64 26.13 -11.51
C GLY A 64 14.71 26.96 -12.80
N GLY A 65 13.58 27.16 -13.46
CA GLY A 65 13.49 28.04 -14.64
C GLY A 65 13.84 29.49 -14.30
N MET A 66 13.38 30.01 -13.16
CA MET A 66 13.78 31.33 -12.69
C MET A 66 15.27 31.41 -12.40
N LEU A 67 15.85 30.39 -11.76
CA LEU A 67 17.28 30.36 -11.45
C LEU A 67 18.15 30.33 -12.72
N LEU A 68 17.74 29.60 -13.76
CA LEU A 68 18.39 29.64 -15.08
C LEU A 68 18.35 31.04 -15.72
N SER A 69 17.26 31.79 -15.50
CA SER A 69 17.11 33.14 -16.05
C SER A 69 18.01 34.18 -15.38
N ARG A 70 18.62 33.85 -14.22
CA ARG A 70 19.53 34.76 -13.50
C ARG A 70 20.92 34.82 -14.16
N ALA A 71 21.63 35.92 -13.87
CA ALA A 71 22.93 36.21 -14.46
C ALA A 71 24.11 35.51 -13.78
N THR A 72 23.97 35.03 -12.54
CA THR A 72 25.08 34.44 -11.79
C THR A 72 25.26 32.95 -12.12
N ASP A 73 26.51 32.53 -12.14
CA ASP A 73 26.90 31.15 -12.39
C ASP A 73 26.40 30.21 -11.28
N ALA A 74 26.39 30.68 -10.02
CA ALA A 74 25.81 29.94 -8.89
C ALA A 74 24.31 29.65 -9.08
N SER A 75 23.50 30.63 -9.50
CA SER A 75 22.07 30.40 -9.72
C SER A 75 21.82 29.40 -10.83
N ARG A 76 22.56 29.50 -11.94
CA ARG A 76 22.42 28.56 -13.07
C ARG A 76 22.84 27.14 -12.67
N ALA A 77 23.91 27.01 -11.90
CA ALA A 77 24.37 25.72 -11.40
C ALA A 77 23.38 25.08 -10.42
N ALA A 78 22.76 25.87 -9.54
CA ALA A 78 21.71 25.40 -8.62
C ALA A 78 20.45 24.93 -9.35
N ALA A 79 20.13 25.52 -10.50
CA ALA A 79 18.96 25.17 -11.28
C ALA A 79 19.00 23.73 -11.82
N VAL A 80 20.18 23.19 -12.13
CA VAL A 80 20.34 21.87 -12.74
C VAL A 80 19.78 20.74 -11.85
N PRO A 81 20.21 20.57 -10.59
CA PRO A 81 19.64 19.54 -9.73
C PRO A 81 18.16 19.78 -9.43
N ILE A 82 17.73 21.04 -9.28
CA ILE A 82 16.32 21.39 -9.03
C ILE A 82 15.42 20.99 -10.20
N LEU A 83 15.82 21.29 -11.44
CA LEU A 83 15.06 20.91 -12.64
C LEU A 83 15.07 19.39 -12.87
N THR A 84 16.16 18.72 -12.50
CA THR A 84 16.25 17.27 -12.57
C THR A 84 15.26 16.64 -11.57
N ALA A 85 15.22 17.14 -10.33
CA ALA A 85 14.25 16.71 -9.33
C ALA A 85 12.82 16.96 -9.79
N SER A 86 12.53 18.15 -10.33
CA SER A 86 11.22 18.50 -10.91
C SER A 86 10.74 17.47 -11.93
N ALA A 87 11.63 17.05 -12.85
CA ALA A 87 11.29 16.05 -13.86
C ALA A 87 11.00 14.67 -13.24
N VAL A 88 11.78 14.27 -12.23
CA VAL A 88 11.58 13.01 -11.51
C VAL A 88 10.27 13.02 -10.71
N GLU A 89 10.01 14.09 -9.95
CA GLU A 89 8.78 14.30 -9.19
C GLU A 89 7.54 14.27 -10.10
N LEU A 90 7.63 14.90 -11.27
CA LEU A 90 6.57 14.88 -12.27
C LEU A 90 6.27 13.46 -12.74
N ALA A 91 7.32 12.71 -13.08
CA ALA A 91 7.18 11.33 -13.54
C ALA A 91 6.57 10.42 -12.45
N ILE A 92 7.01 10.56 -11.21
CA ILE A 92 6.47 9.83 -10.05
C ILE A 92 4.99 10.18 -9.84
N GLY A 93 4.67 11.48 -9.79
CA GLY A 93 3.31 11.96 -9.58
C GLY A 93 2.34 11.46 -10.64
N ILE A 94 2.71 11.55 -11.92
CA ILE A 94 1.91 11.01 -13.03
C ILE A 94 1.76 9.50 -12.91
N GLY A 95 2.86 8.77 -12.67
CA GLY A 95 2.86 7.32 -12.58
C GLY A 95 1.93 6.78 -11.49
N LEU A 96 1.96 7.39 -10.30
CA LEU A 96 1.05 7.03 -9.21
C LEU A 96 -0.40 7.36 -9.56
N PHE A 97 -0.67 8.56 -10.08
CA PHE A 97 -2.02 9.00 -10.41
C PHE A 97 -2.72 8.08 -11.42
N LEU A 98 -1.98 7.60 -12.42
CA LEU A 98 -2.52 6.70 -13.45
C LEU A 98 -2.68 5.25 -12.96
N ARG A 99 -1.76 4.75 -12.13
CA ARG A 99 -1.73 3.33 -11.75
C ARG A 99 -2.64 3.00 -10.56
N THR A 100 -2.74 3.90 -9.58
CA THR A 100 -3.38 3.59 -8.30
C THR A 100 -4.87 3.18 -8.40
N PRO A 101 -5.73 3.79 -9.24
CA PRO A 101 -7.14 3.41 -9.33
C PRO A 101 -7.36 1.93 -9.73
N ASP A 102 -6.64 1.46 -10.74
CA ASP A 102 -6.75 0.09 -11.23
C ASP A 102 -6.23 -0.92 -10.20
N GLN A 103 -5.13 -0.57 -9.52
CA GLN A 103 -4.57 -1.38 -8.44
C GLN A 103 -5.56 -1.54 -7.28
N VAL A 104 -6.24 -0.45 -6.88
CA VAL A 104 -7.27 -0.48 -5.83
C VAL A 104 -8.42 -1.41 -6.22
N ALA A 105 -8.91 -1.33 -7.46
CA ALA A 105 -10.02 -2.17 -7.92
C ALA A 105 -9.66 -3.66 -7.94
N ALA A 106 -8.43 -3.99 -8.36
CA ALA A 106 -7.93 -5.36 -8.37
C ALA A 106 -7.80 -5.92 -6.94
N LEU A 107 -7.25 -5.14 -6.02
CA LEU A 107 -7.05 -5.56 -4.63
C LEU A 107 -8.37 -5.70 -3.87
N ASP A 108 -9.35 -4.81 -4.06
CA ASP A 108 -10.70 -4.99 -3.49
C ASP A 108 -11.36 -6.29 -3.97
N THR A 109 -11.16 -6.63 -5.25
CA THR A 109 -11.66 -7.90 -5.80
C THR A 109 -10.97 -9.11 -5.15
N LEU A 110 -9.65 -9.04 -4.95
CA LEU A 110 -8.89 -10.07 -4.24
C LEU A 110 -9.34 -10.21 -2.78
N ILE A 111 -9.51 -9.11 -2.04
CA ILE A 111 -10.01 -9.14 -0.67
C ILE A 111 -11.40 -9.80 -0.60
N ALA A 112 -12.27 -9.56 -1.58
CA ALA A 112 -13.60 -10.16 -1.60
C ALA A 112 -13.58 -11.65 -1.96
N LYS A 113 -12.84 -12.03 -3.01
CA LYS A 113 -12.92 -13.36 -3.64
C LYS A 113 -11.87 -14.35 -3.16
N ASP A 114 -10.64 -13.90 -2.99
CA ASP A 114 -9.51 -14.74 -2.59
C ASP A 114 -8.59 -13.97 -1.64
N PRO A 115 -9.04 -13.78 -0.38
CA PRO A 115 -8.29 -12.94 0.53
C PRO A 115 -7.04 -13.64 1.08
N GLN A 116 -6.81 -14.93 0.81
CA GLN A 116 -5.53 -15.58 1.14
C GLN A 116 -4.48 -15.14 0.12
N ARG A 117 -4.81 -15.23 -1.18
CA ARG A 117 -3.97 -14.72 -2.26
C ARG A 117 -3.67 -13.23 -2.11
N PHE A 118 -4.64 -12.42 -1.64
CA PHE A 118 -4.38 -11.02 -1.28
C PHE A 118 -3.22 -10.88 -0.28
N VAL A 119 -3.24 -11.63 0.82
CA VAL A 119 -2.21 -11.53 1.87
C VAL A 119 -0.84 -11.92 1.32
N GLU A 120 -0.78 -13.00 0.55
CA GLU A 120 0.46 -13.49 -0.05
C GLU A 120 1.04 -12.48 -1.04
N GLU A 121 0.26 -12.10 -2.07
CA GLU A 121 0.74 -11.23 -3.15
C GLU A 121 1.00 -9.79 -2.67
N GLU A 122 0.05 -9.20 -1.94
CA GLU A 122 0.17 -7.81 -1.50
C GLU A 122 1.14 -7.69 -0.32
N GLY A 123 1.21 -8.70 0.55
CA GLY A 123 2.18 -8.77 1.65
C GLY A 123 3.62 -8.85 1.14
N GLU A 124 3.90 -9.71 0.15
CA GLU A 124 5.21 -9.78 -0.51
C GLU A 124 5.56 -8.45 -1.18
N ARG A 125 4.62 -7.88 -1.95
CA ARG A 125 4.82 -6.60 -2.64
C ARG A 125 5.14 -5.48 -1.66
N MET A 126 4.36 -5.35 -0.58
CA MET A 126 4.56 -4.30 0.43
C MET A 126 5.83 -4.52 1.26
N GLY A 127 6.24 -5.77 1.50
CA GLY A 127 7.57 -6.09 2.05
C GLY A 127 8.68 -5.53 1.17
N GLY A 128 8.61 -5.80 -0.14
CA GLY A 128 9.58 -5.26 -1.10
C GLY A 128 9.55 -3.73 -1.23
N VAL A 129 8.39 -3.07 -1.00
CA VAL A 129 8.30 -1.60 -0.94
C VAL A 129 9.06 -1.06 0.27
N ILE A 130 8.88 -1.67 1.45
CA ILE A 130 9.57 -1.24 2.68
C ILE A 130 11.09 -1.41 2.55
N ASP A 131 11.55 -2.54 2.01
CA ASP A 131 12.99 -2.78 1.83
C ASP A 131 13.64 -1.72 0.91
N ARG A 132 12.91 -1.23 -0.09
CA ARG A 132 13.38 -0.19 -1.00
C ARG A 132 13.48 1.19 -0.34
N PHE A 133 12.68 1.50 0.68
CA PHE A 133 12.81 2.77 1.41
C PHE A 133 14.17 2.90 2.09
N GLY A 134 14.74 1.80 2.59
CA GLY A 134 16.10 1.81 3.14
C GLY A 134 17.15 2.20 2.09
N LEU A 135 17.04 1.64 0.88
CA LEU A 135 17.95 1.97 -0.23
C LEU A 135 17.78 3.42 -0.71
N LEU A 136 16.54 3.90 -0.83
CA LEU A 136 16.23 5.27 -1.20
C LEU A 136 16.79 6.26 -0.17
N THR A 137 16.58 5.99 1.12
CA THR A 137 17.12 6.81 2.21
C THR A 137 18.65 6.94 2.12
N ILE A 138 19.37 5.86 1.81
CA ILE A 138 20.83 5.90 1.61
C ILE A 138 21.20 6.75 0.40
N ALA A 139 20.50 6.57 -0.73
CA ALA A 139 20.74 7.33 -1.95
C ALA A 139 20.49 8.84 -1.74
N GLU A 140 19.39 9.21 -1.10
CA GLU A 140 19.03 10.60 -0.81
C GLU A 140 19.99 11.24 0.21
N THR A 141 20.38 10.51 1.25
CA THR A 141 21.39 10.96 2.21
C THR A 141 22.73 11.21 1.51
N THR A 142 23.08 10.36 0.53
CA THR A 142 24.28 10.55 -0.29
C THR A 142 24.18 11.80 -1.15
N VAL A 143 23.03 12.08 -1.75
CA VAL A 143 22.77 13.31 -2.51
C VAL A 143 22.90 14.54 -1.62
N LEU A 144 22.25 14.54 -0.45
CA LEU A 144 22.31 15.62 0.52
C LEU A 144 23.75 15.88 1.00
N SER A 145 24.46 14.82 1.36
CA SER A 145 25.85 14.90 1.83
C SER A 145 26.79 15.39 0.72
N SER A 146 26.60 14.92 -0.50
CA SER A 146 27.35 15.39 -1.67
C SER A 146 27.09 16.86 -1.93
N GLY A 147 25.86 17.32 -1.75
CA GLY A 147 25.50 18.74 -1.81
C GLY A 147 26.28 19.57 -0.78
N ALA A 148 26.28 19.14 0.49
CA ALA A 148 27.02 19.80 1.57
C ALA A 148 28.53 19.88 1.27
N ILE A 149 29.14 18.76 0.87
CA ILE A 149 30.56 18.70 0.49
C ILE A 149 30.84 19.64 -0.67
N THR A 150 30.02 19.59 -1.73
CA THR A 150 30.21 20.41 -2.94
C THR A 150 30.11 21.90 -2.62
N THR A 151 29.14 22.30 -1.79
CA THR A 151 29.00 23.69 -1.34
C THR A 151 30.21 24.13 -0.51
N THR A 152 30.67 23.31 0.44
CA THR A 152 31.83 23.65 1.28
C THR A 152 33.12 23.76 0.45
N VAL A 153 33.39 22.79 -0.43
CA VAL A 153 34.57 22.83 -1.30
C VAL A 153 34.51 24.05 -2.23
N GLY A 154 33.36 24.32 -2.84
CA GLY A 154 33.15 25.49 -3.68
C GLY A 154 33.45 26.80 -2.96
N ALA A 155 33.01 26.93 -1.70
CA ALA A 155 33.31 28.10 -0.88
C ALA A 155 34.79 28.25 -0.52
N VAL A 156 35.53 27.14 -0.35
CA VAL A 156 36.97 27.15 -0.06
C VAL A 156 37.79 27.59 -1.29
N VAL A 157 37.35 27.24 -2.50
CA VAL A 157 38.07 27.54 -3.75
C VAL A 157 37.49 28.72 -4.53
N ASP A 158 36.52 29.44 -3.96
CA ASP A 158 35.83 30.59 -4.55
C ASP A 158 35.17 30.27 -5.92
N GLU A 159 34.55 29.09 -6.03
CA GLU A 159 33.88 28.62 -7.26
C GLU A 159 32.35 28.64 -7.09
N ASP A 160 31.73 29.71 -7.59
CA ASP A 160 30.29 29.97 -7.54
C ASP A 160 29.43 28.81 -8.07
N ARG A 161 29.89 28.12 -9.13
CA ARG A 161 29.15 27.00 -9.72
C ARG A 161 29.05 25.82 -8.75
N ALA A 162 30.14 25.51 -8.05
CA ALA A 162 30.16 24.44 -7.07
C ALA A 162 29.26 24.80 -5.87
N ILE A 163 29.32 26.05 -5.40
CA ILE A 163 28.43 26.53 -4.34
C ILE A 163 26.96 26.35 -4.75
N GLY A 164 26.60 26.85 -5.94
CA GLY A 164 25.25 26.75 -6.49
C GLY A 164 24.75 25.32 -6.64
N ALA A 165 25.53 24.47 -7.32
CA ALA A 165 25.18 23.06 -7.52
C ALA A 165 24.97 22.33 -6.18
N GLY A 166 25.88 22.54 -5.22
CA GLY A 166 25.76 21.95 -3.90
C GLY A 166 24.50 22.38 -3.15
N LEU A 167 24.15 23.68 -3.20
CA LEU A 167 22.93 24.20 -2.58
C LEU A 167 21.66 23.61 -3.22
N GLY A 168 21.65 23.45 -4.54
CA GLY A 168 20.56 22.78 -5.24
C GLY A 168 20.40 21.32 -4.83
N LEU A 169 21.51 20.57 -4.70
CA LEU A 169 21.50 19.19 -4.21
C LEU A 169 21.00 19.09 -2.76
N ILE A 170 21.41 20.01 -1.88
CA ILE A 170 20.93 20.06 -0.50
C ILE A 170 19.41 20.27 -0.46
N ALA A 171 18.91 21.23 -1.24
CA ALA A 171 17.48 21.53 -1.28
C ALA A 171 16.66 20.31 -1.73
N VAL A 172 17.08 19.67 -2.83
CA VAL A 172 16.42 18.46 -3.36
C VAL A 172 16.50 17.31 -2.36
N GLY A 173 17.70 17.00 -1.84
CA GLY A 173 17.89 15.89 -0.91
C GLY A 173 17.09 16.04 0.39
N THR A 174 16.96 17.27 0.90
CA THR A 174 16.18 17.56 2.12
C THR A 174 14.70 17.32 1.90
N ILE A 175 14.15 17.80 0.77
CA ILE A 175 12.73 17.61 0.44
C ILE A 175 12.43 16.12 0.23
N ALA A 176 13.27 15.43 -0.54
CA ALA A 176 13.10 14.02 -0.87
C ALA A 176 13.05 13.14 0.39
N LEU A 177 14.03 13.29 1.30
CA LEU A 177 14.07 12.59 2.59
C LEU A 177 12.80 12.80 3.43
N GLY A 178 12.27 14.04 3.44
CA GLY A 178 11.05 14.36 4.16
C GLY A 178 9.83 13.62 3.59
N PHE A 179 9.75 13.51 2.26
CA PHE A 179 8.68 12.78 1.58
C PHE A 179 8.76 11.27 1.81
N ASP A 180 9.96 10.71 1.68
CA ASP A 180 10.20 9.28 1.83
C ASP A 180 9.92 8.81 3.25
N ALA A 181 10.26 9.60 4.28
CA ALA A 181 9.90 9.29 5.66
C ALA A 181 8.38 9.18 5.90
N LEU A 182 7.58 10.06 5.27
CA LEU A 182 6.12 10.01 5.36
C LEU A 182 5.56 8.80 4.59
N ALA A 183 6.16 8.48 3.45
CA ALA A 183 5.76 7.35 2.61
C ALA A 183 6.07 6.00 3.28
N ASP A 184 7.24 5.85 3.91
CA ASP A 184 7.62 4.66 4.66
C ASP A 184 6.70 4.42 5.85
N ALA A 185 6.47 5.47 6.67
CA ALA A 185 5.54 5.37 7.79
C ALA A 185 4.11 4.95 7.36
N ARG A 186 3.65 5.41 6.19
CA ARG A 186 2.38 5.00 5.60
C ARG A 186 2.40 3.54 5.15
N ALA A 187 3.46 3.11 4.46
CA ALA A 187 3.64 1.74 4.00
C ALA A 187 3.70 0.74 5.17
N GLY A 188 4.44 1.06 6.23
CA GLY A 188 4.54 0.24 7.44
C GLY A 188 3.18 -0.02 8.10
N ARG A 189 2.36 1.02 8.30
CA ARG A 189 1.00 0.87 8.85
C ARG A 189 0.11 -0.02 7.99
N TYR A 190 0.26 0.04 6.68
CA TYR A 190 -0.52 -0.78 5.77
C TYR A 190 -0.09 -2.24 5.79
N LEU A 191 1.23 -2.52 5.78
CA LEU A 191 1.74 -3.87 5.92
C LEU A 191 1.35 -4.51 7.27
N GLU A 192 1.36 -3.74 8.35
CA GLU A 192 0.88 -4.22 9.65
C GLU A 192 -0.61 -4.61 9.60
N ALA A 193 -1.44 -3.83 8.90
CA ALA A 193 -2.85 -4.17 8.71
C ALA A 193 -3.03 -5.47 7.92
N ILE A 194 -2.21 -5.73 6.90
CA ILE A 194 -2.20 -6.99 6.14
C ILE A 194 -1.85 -8.17 7.06
N ARG A 195 -0.77 -8.06 7.85
CA ARG A 195 -0.35 -9.10 8.80
C ARG A 195 -1.41 -9.38 9.88
N ARG A 196 -2.10 -8.33 10.35
CA ARG A 196 -3.22 -8.50 11.28
C ARG A 196 -4.37 -9.24 10.62
N PHE A 197 -4.72 -8.89 9.38
CA PHE A 197 -5.77 -9.56 8.62
C PHE A 197 -5.47 -11.04 8.39
N GLU A 198 -4.22 -11.40 8.14
CA GLU A 198 -3.75 -12.79 8.10
C GLU A 198 -4.01 -13.51 9.43
N SER A 199 -3.59 -12.93 10.56
CA SER A 199 -3.74 -13.56 11.87
C SER A 199 -5.20 -13.85 12.26
N LEU A 200 -6.14 -12.98 11.84
CA LEU A 200 -7.57 -13.15 12.10
C LEU A 200 -8.20 -14.29 11.31
N LYS A 201 -7.54 -14.74 10.24
CA LYS A 201 -7.97 -15.90 9.45
C LYS A 201 -7.32 -17.20 9.91
N VAL A 202 -6.10 -17.12 10.43
CA VAL A 202 -5.31 -18.27 10.88
C VAL A 202 -5.69 -18.70 12.30
N ALA A 203 -6.54 -17.96 13.02
CA ALA A 203 -7.01 -18.35 14.35
C ALA A 203 -7.50 -19.81 14.33
N PRO A 204 -6.80 -20.75 15.01
CA PRO A 204 -7.22 -22.13 15.02
C PRO A 204 -8.60 -22.18 15.66
N ILE A 205 -9.53 -22.87 15.02
CA ILE A 205 -10.73 -23.33 15.70
C ILE A 205 -10.21 -24.21 16.84
N ILE A 206 -10.12 -23.67 18.04
CA ILE A 206 -9.99 -24.47 19.24
C ILE A 206 -11.35 -25.14 19.38
N THR A 207 -11.55 -26.22 18.64
CA THR A 207 -12.66 -27.15 18.89
C THR A 207 -12.40 -27.66 20.30
N PRO A 208 -13.29 -27.45 21.28
CA PRO A 208 -13.15 -28.09 22.58
C PRO A 208 -13.28 -29.60 22.33
N THR A 209 -12.16 -30.30 22.22
CA THR A 209 -12.14 -31.77 22.11
C THR A 209 -12.24 -32.44 23.48
N GLY A 210 -12.35 -31.65 24.55
CA GLY A 210 -12.67 -32.14 25.89
C GLY A 210 -14.19 -32.25 26.08
N PRO A 211 -14.70 -33.33 26.69
CA PRO A 211 -16.08 -33.37 27.12
C PRO A 211 -16.37 -32.16 28.00
N ALA A 212 -17.51 -31.51 27.76
CA ALA A 212 -17.96 -30.39 28.58
C ALA A 212 -17.84 -30.79 30.06
N PRO A 213 -17.21 -29.97 30.94
CA PRO A 213 -17.24 -30.25 32.36
C PRO A 213 -18.70 -30.32 32.78
N SER A 214 -19.14 -31.52 33.13
CA SER A 214 -20.44 -31.75 33.74
C SER A 214 -20.41 -31.06 35.10
N TYR A 215 -20.84 -29.80 35.14
CA TYR A 215 -21.19 -29.14 36.38
C TYR A 215 -22.40 -29.88 36.94
N GLY A 216 -22.13 -30.91 37.75
CA GLY A 216 -23.13 -31.58 38.53
C GLY A 216 -23.81 -30.54 39.42
N LEU A 217 -25.07 -30.28 39.13
CA LEU A 217 -26.01 -29.66 40.06
C LEU A 217 -26.07 -30.54 41.30
N MET A 218 -25.22 -30.27 42.31
CA MET A 218 -25.46 -30.74 43.67
C MET A 218 -26.59 -29.89 44.26
N VAL A 219 -27.81 -30.32 43.98
CA VAL A 219 -28.99 -29.99 44.77
C VAL A 219 -29.08 -31.03 45.89
N GLY A 220 -28.94 -30.58 47.14
CA GLY A 220 -29.48 -31.29 48.31
C GLY A 220 -28.46 -31.82 49.32
N GLY A 221 -28.55 -31.33 50.56
CA GLY A 221 -27.89 -31.92 51.71
C GLY A 221 -27.97 -31.01 52.93
N ALA A 222 -29.09 -31.09 53.64
CA ALA A 222 -29.36 -30.39 54.89
C ALA A 222 -28.30 -30.67 55.97
N PHE A 223 -27.88 -29.63 56.69
CA PHE A 223 -27.73 -29.58 58.15
C PHE A 223 -27.90 -28.13 58.61
#